data_AF-A0A497ALL0-F1
#
_entry.id   AF-A0A497ALL0-F1
#
_cell.length_a   1.000
_cell.length_b   1.000
_cell.length_c   1.000
_cell.angle_alpha   90.00
_cell.angle_beta   90.00
_cell.angle_gamma   90.00
#
_symmetry.space_group_name_H-M   'P 1'
#
loop_
_entity.id
_entity.type
_entity.pdbx_description
1 polymer ?
#
loop_
_entity_poly.entity_id
_entity_poly.type
_entity_poly.pdbx_seq_one_letter_code
_entity_poly.pdbx_strand_id
1 'polypeptide(L)'
;MIFEKDNLIIVLNELYFGGKRVLKVRYPAIGELFRIDLEKGRMDLMSREEYEKRWNRVINDFPMLSEEIPKYRHYLKVFQISGILKPRNWNYIKEKFLKAIDRNPLRGDRALFIGFDTDVLVNRFSSVILKDVEKEKFGICSQHRLSSVRVNATL
;
A
#
# COMPACT_ATOMS: atom_id res chain seq x y z
N MET A 1 -16.85 -6.25 -1.01
CA MET A 1 -16.97 -6.33 -2.47
C MET A 1 -15.58 -6.11 -3.06
N ILE A 2 -15.06 -7.08 -3.82
CA ILE A 2 -13.76 -6.96 -4.49
C ILE A 2 -14.08 -6.78 -5.97
N PHE A 3 -13.70 -5.63 -6.54
CA PHE A 3 -13.81 -5.39 -7.97
C PHE A 3 -12.56 -5.87 -8.68
N GLU A 4 -12.75 -6.51 -9.84
CA GLU A 4 -11.65 -6.65 -10.80
C GLU A 4 -11.20 -5.26 -11.28
N LYS A 5 -9.92 -5.14 -11.65
CA LYS A 5 -9.31 -3.85 -11.98
C LYS A 5 -10.05 -3.13 -13.10
N ASP A 6 -10.46 -3.85 -14.14
CA ASP A 6 -11.11 -3.27 -15.31
C ASP A 6 -12.51 -2.75 -14.95
N ASN A 7 -13.25 -3.51 -14.12
CA ASN A 7 -14.54 -3.09 -13.58
C ASN A 7 -14.41 -1.85 -12.68
N LEU A 8 -13.32 -1.75 -11.91
CA LEU A 8 -13.05 -0.56 -11.10
C LEU A 8 -12.82 0.68 -11.97
N ILE A 9 -12.10 0.56 -13.09
CA ILE A 9 -11.89 1.67 -14.03
C ILE A 9 -13.23 2.16 -14.58
N ILE A 10 -14.10 1.24 -15.00
CA ILE A 10 -15.44 1.59 -15.51
C ILE A 10 -16.22 2.34 -14.42
N VAL A 11 -16.28 1.80 -13.20
CA VAL A 11 -17.00 2.43 -12.09
C VAL A 11 -16.45 3.82 -11.76
N LEU A 12 -15.11 3.98 -11.74
CA LEU A 12 -14.49 5.27 -11.45
C LEU A 12 -14.75 6.29 -12.56
N ASN A 13 -14.77 5.86 -13.83
CA ASN A 13 -15.11 6.72 -14.97
C ASN A 13 -16.57 7.16 -14.90
N GLU A 14 -17.49 6.24 -14.65
CA GLU A 14 -18.92 6.57 -14.46
C GLU A 14 -19.13 7.57 -13.33
N LEU A 15 -18.45 7.39 -12.18
CA LEU A 15 -18.50 8.34 -11.07
C LEU A 15 -17.93 9.71 -11.45
N TYR A 16 -16.81 9.73 -12.18
CA TYR A 16 -16.18 10.96 -12.63
C TYR A 16 -17.05 11.75 -13.61
N PHE A 17 -17.54 11.10 -14.68
CA PHE A 17 -18.40 11.72 -15.69
C PHE A 17 -19.81 12.05 -15.15
N GLY A 18 -20.28 11.31 -14.14
CA GLY A 18 -21.48 11.63 -13.37
C GLY A 18 -21.33 12.82 -12.41
N GLY A 19 -20.21 13.55 -12.44
CA GLY A 19 -19.97 14.76 -11.66
C GLY A 19 -19.41 14.53 -10.25
N LYS A 20 -19.21 13.28 -9.82
CA LYS A 20 -18.63 12.95 -8.51
C LYS A 20 -17.10 12.89 -8.59
N ARG A 21 -16.48 14.06 -8.62
CA ARG A 21 -15.02 14.20 -8.72
C ARG A 21 -14.26 13.83 -7.44
N VAL A 22 -14.94 13.79 -6.29
CA VAL A 22 -14.32 13.50 -5.00
C VAL A 22 -15.07 12.36 -4.30
N LEU A 23 -14.33 11.29 -3.98
CA LEU A 23 -14.80 10.20 -3.13
C LEU A 23 -14.32 10.43 -1.70
N LYS A 24 -15.20 10.24 -0.72
CA LYS A 24 -14.89 10.44 0.70
C LYS A 24 -15.18 9.17 1.46
N VAL A 25 -14.19 8.67 2.19
CA VAL A 25 -14.35 7.51 3.05
C VAL A 25 -14.52 7.99 4.48
N ARG A 26 -15.61 7.56 5.12
CA ARG A 26 -16.00 7.97 6.46
C ARG A 26 -16.12 6.76 7.37
N TYR A 27 -15.64 6.91 8.60
CA TYR A 27 -15.93 5.99 9.69
C TYR A 27 -16.89 6.69 10.67
N PRO A 28 -18.03 6.11 11.04
CA PRO A 28 -19.06 6.81 11.81
C PRO A 28 -18.55 7.53 13.07
N ALA A 29 -17.64 6.92 13.83
CA ALA A 29 -17.14 7.52 15.06
C ALA A 29 -16.11 8.64 14.83
N ILE A 30 -15.28 8.56 13.79
CA ILE A 30 -14.17 9.50 13.54
C ILE A 30 -14.51 10.54 12.45
N GLY A 31 -15.47 10.25 11.59
CA GLY A 31 -15.82 11.05 10.41
C GLY A 31 -14.96 10.71 9.17
N GLU A 32 -14.69 11.71 8.34
CA GLU A 32 -13.94 11.56 7.08
C GLU A 32 -12.48 11.16 7.34
N LEU A 33 -12.09 9.95 6.95
CA LEU A 33 -10.74 9.42 7.13
C LEU A 33 -9.81 9.87 6.00
N PHE A 34 -10.27 9.71 4.76
CA PHE A 34 -9.51 10.12 3.59
C PHE A 34 -10.46 10.46 2.44
N ARG A 35 -9.94 11.22 1.49
CA ARG A 35 -10.63 11.57 0.26
C ARG A 35 -9.77 11.25 -0.95
N ILE A 36 -10.42 10.82 -2.02
CA ILE A 36 -9.80 10.56 -3.32
C ILE A 36 -10.36 11.61 -4.28
N ASP A 37 -9.46 12.40 -4.85
CA ASP A 37 -9.74 13.40 -5.87
C ASP A 37 -9.44 12.75 -7.23
N LEU A 38 -10.50 12.39 -7.95
CA LEU A 38 -10.42 11.68 -9.22
C LEU A 38 -9.86 12.56 -10.34
N GLU A 39 -10.08 13.88 -10.26
CA GLU A 39 -9.58 14.84 -11.25
C GLU A 39 -8.07 14.99 -11.16
N LYS A 40 -7.54 15.07 -9.92
CA LYS A 40 -6.09 15.20 -9.68
C LYS A 40 -5.38 13.86 -9.52
N GLY A 41 -6.10 12.75 -9.53
CA GLY A 41 -5.53 11.41 -9.30
C GLY A 41 -4.81 11.29 -7.96
N ARG A 42 -5.27 12.00 -6.92
CA ARG A 42 -4.60 12.08 -5.61
C ARG A 42 -5.50 11.63 -4.48
N MET A 43 -4.89 11.18 -3.40
CA MET A 43 -5.58 10.85 -2.16
C MET A 43 -5.03 11.72 -1.04
N ASP A 44 -5.92 12.41 -0.32
CA ASP A 44 -5.56 13.18 0.87
C ASP A 44 -6.02 12.42 2.12
N LEU A 45 -5.08 12.13 3.02
CA LEU A 45 -5.34 11.48 4.31
C LEU A 45 -5.67 12.54 5.37
N MET A 46 -6.51 12.19 6.35
CA MET A 46 -6.64 12.94 7.59
C MET A 46 -5.27 13.08 8.29
N SER A 47 -4.96 14.29 8.77
CA SER A 47 -3.71 14.55 9.49
C SER A 47 -3.71 13.86 10.85
N ARG A 48 -2.52 13.69 11.43
CA ARG A 48 -2.35 13.09 12.74
C ARG A 48 -3.12 13.88 13.81
N GLU A 49 -2.96 15.19 13.78
CA GLU A 49 -3.49 16.12 14.76
C GLU A 49 -5.02 16.05 14.78
N GLU A 50 -5.63 16.04 13.59
CA GLU A 50 -7.09 15.96 13.46
C GLU A 50 -7.62 14.57 13.85
N TYR A 51 -6.91 13.49 13.47
CA TYR A 51 -7.29 12.14 13.86
C TYR A 51 -7.25 11.96 15.37
N GLU A 52 -6.13 12.32 16.01
CA GLU A 52 -5.95 12.18 17.46
C GLU A 52 -6.95 13.05 18.23
N LYS A 53 -7.22 14.27 17.75
CA LYS A 53 -8.26 15.14 18.34
C LYS A 53 -9.63 14.47 18.34
N ARG A 54 -10.06 13.89 17.21
CA ARG A 54 -11.36 13.22 17.09
C ARG A 54 -11.39 11.91 17.86
N TRP A 55 -10.31 11.14 17.80
CA TRP A 55 -10.17 9.89 18.56
C TRP A 55 -10.30 10.14 20.06
N ASN A 56 -9.56 11.13 20.59
CA ASN A 56 -9.62 11.49 22.01
C ASN A 56 -11.04 11.93 22.42
N ARG A 57 -11.73 12.71 21.58
CA ARG A 57 -13.13 13.10 21.85
C ARG A 57 -14.02 11.87 21.98
N VAL A 58 -13.96 10.95 21.03
CA VAL A 58 -14.80 9.73 21.04
C VAL A 58 -14.49 8.85 22.24
N ILE A 59 -13.22 8.66 22.58
CA ILE A 59 -12.82 7.78 23.69
C ILE A 59 -13.15 8.42 25.04
N ASN A 60 -13.13 9.75 25.15
CA ASN A 60 -13.59 10.43 26.36
C ASN A 60 -15.11 10.24 26.58
N ASP A 61 -15.89 10.32 25.50
CA ASP A 61 -17.35 10.12 25.56
C ASP A 61 -17.71 8.63 25.74
N PHE A 62 -16.90 7.73 25.16
CA PHE A 62 -17.13 6.28 25.10
C PHE A 62 -15.84 5.46 25.31
N PRO A 63 -15.36 5.32 26.56
CA PRO A 63 -14.07 4.67 26.85
C PRO A 63 -13.94 3.22 26.35
N MET A 64 -15.06 2.48 26.29
CA MET A 64 -15.09 1.10 25.81
C MET A 64 -14.71 0.95 24.33
N LEU A 65 -14.81 2.02 23.54
CA LEU A 65 -14.44 1.99 22.11
C LEU A 65 -12.93 2.09 21.88
N SER A 66 -12.13 2.22 22.93
CA SER A 66 -10.66 2.40 22.82
C SER A 66 -9.95 1.19 22.22
N GLU A 67 -10.53 -0.01 22.35
CA GLU A 67 -10.02 -1.24 21.75
C GLU A 67 -10.51 -1.42 20.31
N GLU A 68 -11.67 -0.87 19.96
CA GLU A 68 -12.26 -1.00 18.62
C GLU A 68 -11.73 0.03 17.63
N ILE A 69 -11.49 1.26 18.09
CA ILE A 69 -11.07 2.36 17.21
C ILE A 69 -9.53 2.41 17.16
N PRO A 70 -8.91 2.18 15.99
CA PRO A 70 -7.47 2.14 15.90
C PRO A 70 -6.83 3.49 16.25
N LYS A 71 -5.70 3.46 16.94
CA LYS A 71 -4.82 4.63 17.07
C LYS A 71 -4.28 5.05 15.70
N TYR A 72 -3.90 6.32 15.56
CA TYR A 72 -3.41 6.88 14.29
C TYR A 72 -2.28 6.06 13.63
N ARG A 73 -1.36 5.49 14.43
CA ARG A 73 -0.29 4.62 13.92
C ARG A 73 -0.81 3.39 13.16
N HIS A 74 -1.91 2.79 13.64
CA HIS A 74 -2.51 1.61 13.02
C HIS A 74 -3.31 1.99 11.78
N TYR A 75 -4.00 3.14 11.83
CA TYR A 75 -4.63 3.76 10.66
C TYR A 75 -3.62 3.98 9.52
N LEU A 76 -2.46 4.60 9.81
CA LEU A 76 -1.40 4.78 8.81
C LEU A 76 -0.83 3.48 8.26
N LYS A 77 -0.69 2.46 9.13
CA LYS A 77 -0.13 1.15 8.77
C LYS A 77 -0.88 0.50 7.60
N VAL A 78 -2.20 0.67 7.53
CA VAL A 78 -3.01 0.13 6.44
C VAL A 78 -2.60 0.72 5.08
N PHE A 79 -2.37 2.03 5.01
CA PHE A 79 -1.94 2.68 3.77
C PHE A 79 -0.52 2.31 3.38
N GLN A 80 0.35 2.08 4.35
CA GLN A 80 1.71 1.59 4.10
C GLN A 80 1.68 0.16 3.53
N ILE A 81 0.93 -0.74 4.16
CA ILE A 81 0.77 -2.14 3.72
C ILE A 81 0.15 -2.21 2.32
N SER A 82 -0.80 -1.31 2.01
CA SER A 82 -1.42 -1.24 0.68
C SER A 82 -0.48 -0.76 -0.42
N GLY A 83 0.67 -0.18 -0.06
CA GLY A 83 1.61 0.45 -1.00
C GLY A 83 1.16 1.83 -1.50
N ILE A 84 0.05 2.36 -0.97
CA ILE A 84 -0.41 3.73 -1.27
C ILE A 84 0.52 4.74 -0.62
N LEU A 85 0.83 4.56 0.67
CA LEU A 85 1.79 5.40 1.38
C LEU A 85 3.18 4.77 1.33
N LYS A 86 4.07 5.37 0.54
CA LYS A 86 5.45 4.89 0.37
C LYS A 86 6.41 5.58 1.35
N PRO A 87 7.48 4.89 1.78
CA PRO A 87 8.59 5.50 2.52
C PRO A 87 9.16 6.73 1.79
N ARG A 88 9.68 7.71 2.54
CA ARG A 88 10.27 8.93 1.94
C ARG A 88 11.43 8.63 1.00
N ASN A 89 12.21 7.60 1.30
CA ASN A 89 13.35 7.13 0.51
C ASN A 89 12.96 6.04 -0.51
N TRP A 90 11.69 5.94 -0.92
CA TRP A 90 11.21 4.88 -1.81
C TRP A 90 12.00 4.77 -3.10
N ASN A 91 12.27 5.89 -3.77
CA ASN A 91 13.01 5.91 -5.03
C ASN A 91 14.42 5.34 -4.88
N TYR A 92 15.10 5.70 -3.78
CA TYR A 92 16.41 5.16 -3.46
C TYR A 92 16.36 3.64 -3.25
N ILE A 93 15.41 3.15 -2.44
CA ILE A 93 15.23 1.72 -2.21
C ILE A 93 15.00 1.00 -3.54
N LYS A 94 14.08 1.51 -4.35
CA LYS A 94 13.72 0.94 -5.64
C LYS A 94 14.89 0.89 -6.61
N GLU A 95 15.66 1.97 -6.73
CA GLU A 95 16.85 2.02 -7.57
C GLU A 95 17.89 0.98 -7.14
N LYS A 96 18.12 0.84 -5.83
CA LYS A 96 19.04 -0.18 -5.29
C LYS A 96 18.56 -1.60 -5.61
N PHE A 97 17.26 -1.86 -5.50
CA PHE A 97 16.68 -3.15 -5.87
C PHE A 97 16.86 -3.42 -7.37
N LEU A 98 16.48 -2.48 -8.24
CA LEU A 98 16.59 -2.61 -9.70
C LEU A 98 18.02 -2.88 -10.16
N LYS A 99 18.99 -2.14 -9.61
CA LYS A 99 20.42 -2.36 -9.88
C LYS A 99 20.87 -3.73 -9.40
N ALA A 100 20.40 -4.19 -8.25
CA ALA A 100 20.80 -5.47 -7.70
C ALA A 100 20.26 -6.65 -8.53
N ILE A 101 19.04 -6.55 -9.07
CA ILE A 101 18.42 -7.60 -9.91
C ILE A 101 18.85 -7.54 -11.39
N ASP A 102 19.70 -6.59 -11.79
CA ASP A 102 20.25 -6.52 -13.15
C ASP A 102 21.49 -7.39 -13.36
N ARG A 103 21.90 -8.11 -12.31
CA ARG A 103 23.02 -9.05 -12.36
C ARG A 103 22.70 -10.25 -13.23
N ASN A 104 23.72 -10.72 -13.96
CA ASN A 104 23.66 -11.90 -14.79
C ASN A 104 24.71 -12.93 -14.33
N PRO A 105 24.30 -13.95 -13.55
CA PRO A 105 25.21 -15.01 -13.10
C PRO A 105 25.91 -15.76 -14.24
N LEU A 106 25.28 -15.84 -15.42
CA LEU A 106 25.88 -16.47 -16.61
C LEU A 106 27.03 -15.65 -17.20
N ARG A 107 27.15 -14.37 -16.83
CA ARG A 107 28.29 -13.50 -17.17
C ARG A 107 29.34 -13.42 -16.07
N GLY A 108 29.22 -14.24 -15.02
CA GLY A 108 30.12 -14.26 -13.88
C GLY A 108 29.73 -13.33 -12.73
N ASP A 109 28.56 -12.68 -12.80
CA ASP A 109 28.08 -11.86 -11.68
C ASP A 109 27.73 -12.73 -10.46
N ARG A 110 27.98 -12.22 -9.25
CA ARG A 110 27.63 -12.93 -8.02
C ARG A 110 26.11 -13.04 -7.85
N ALA A 111 25.63 -14.23 -7.50
CA ALA A 111 24.25 -14.46 -7.09
C ALA A 111 23.84 -13.48 -5.98
N LEU A 112 22.62 -12.99 -6.06
CA LEU A 112 22.05 -12.06 -5.09
C LEU A 112 21.05 -12.80 -4.20
N PHE A 113 21.25 -12.69 -2.90
CA PHE A 113 20.28 -13.07 -1.89
C PHE A 113 19.81 -11.81 -1.16
N ILE A 114 18.50 -11.62 -1.07
CA ILE A 114 17.90 -10.49 -0.36
C ILE A 114 17.20 -11.04 0.88
N GLY A 115 17.75 -10.75 2.05
CA GLY A 115 17.08 -10.96 3.32
C GLY A 115 16.27 -9.73 3.70
N PHE A 116 15.07 -9.93 4.23
CA PHE A 116 14.28 -8.88 4.84
C PHE A 116 14.26 -9.09 6.35
N ASP A 117 14.43 -8.00 7.11
CA ASP A 117 14.13 -8.01 8.53
C ASP A 117 12.66 -8.39 8.77
N THR A 118 12.38 -9.15 9.82
CA THR A 118 11.04 -9.47 10.28
C THR A 118 10.15 -8.23 10.45
N ASP A 119 10.70 -7.10 10.88
CA ASP A 119 9.94 -5.85 11.01
C ASP A 119 9.46 -5.30 9.66
N VAL A 120 10.20 -5.57 8.59
CA VAL A 120 9.83 -5.21 7.21
C VAL A 120 8.72 -6.14 6.70
N LEU A 121 8.66 -7.38 7.19
CA LEU A 121 7.57 -8.33 6.90
C LEU A 121 6.24 -7.91 7.55
N VAL A 122 6.29 -7.34 8.76
CA VAL A 122 5.09 -6.87 9.52
C VAL A 122 4.26 -5.84 8.74
N ASN A 123 4.91 -5.08 7.86
CA ASN A 123 4.27 -4.07 7.02
C ASN A 123 4.14 -4.49 5.56
N ARG A 124 4.45 -5.75 5.24
CA ARG A 124 4.46 -6.29 3.86
C ARG A 124 5.25 -5.43 2.87
N PHE A 125 6.25 -4.68 3.36
CA PHE A 125 7.04 -3.79 2.52
C PHE A 125 7.79 -4.56 1.44
N SER A 126 8.24 -5.78 1.75
CA SER A 126 8.84 -6.70 0.78
C SER A 126 7.89 -6.99 -0.39
N SER A 127 6.62 -7.28 -0.13
CA SER A 127 5.63 -7.50 -1.18
C SER A 127 5.36 -6.24 -2.01
N VAL A 128 5.32 -5.07 -1.37
CA VAL A 128 5.10 -3.79 -2.07
C VAL A 128 6.28 -3.46 -2.99
N ILE A 129 7.53 -3.60 -2.52
CA ILE A 129 8.71 -3.27 -3.33
C ILE A 129 8.87 -4.25 -4.49
N LEU A 130 8.67 -5.55 -4.26
CA LEU A 130 8.75 -6.57 -5.31
C LEU A 130 7.73 -6.31 -6.41
N LYS A 131 6.48 -6.01 -6.05
CA LYS A 131 5.43 -5.67 -7.03
C LYS A 131 5.76 -4.44 -7.88
N ASP A 132 6.38 -3.43 -7.28
CA ASP A 132 6.79 -2.22 -8.01
C ASP A 132 7.98 -2.48 -8.93
N VAL A 133 8.92 -3.32 -8.51
CA VAL A 133 10.10 -3.71 -9.30
C VAL A 133 9.70 -4.62 -10.48
N GLU A 134 8.80 -5.58 -10.25
CA GLU A 134 8.27 -6.45 -11.31
C GLU A 134 7.58 -5.66 -12.42
N LYS A 135 6.78 -4.65 -12.07
CA LYS A 135 6.12 -3.78 -13.05
C LYS A 135 7.10 -3.06 -13.98
N GLU A 136 8.27 -2.66 -13.47
CA GLU A 136 9.26 -1.93 -14.27
C GLU A 136 10.11 -2.86 -15.13
N LYS A 137 10.53 -4.02 -14.61
CA LYS A 137 11.31 -4.97 -15.41
C LYS A 137 10.49 -5.75 -16.43
N PHE A 138 9.22 -6.04 -16.12
CA PHE A 138 8.37 -6.91 -16.94
C PHE A 138 7.20 -6.17 -17.60
N GLY A 139 7.20 -4.82 -17.57
CA GLY A 139 6.31 -3.96 -18.35
C GLY A 139 4.86 -4.44 -18.41
N ILE A 140 4.05 -4.19 -17.36
CA ILE A 140 2.61 -4.47 -17.33
C ILE A 140 2.23 -5.90 -17.82
N CYS A 141 3.10 -6.91 -17.70
CA CYS A 141 2.72 -8.29 -17.92
C CYS A 141 2.69 -9.02 -16.56
N SER A 142 1.59 -8.85 -15.83
CA SER A 142 1.28 -9.67 -14.65
C SER A 142 -0.07 -10.36 -14.81
N GLN A 143 -0.22 -11.07 -15.93
CA GLN A 143 -1.04 -12.28 -15.96
C GLN A 143 -0.07 -13.46 -15.93
N HIS A 144 0.20 -13.99 -14.73
CA HIS A 144 0.13 -15.42 -14.40
C HIS A 144 0.96 -15.83 -13.17
N ARG A 145 0.25 -16.54 -12.28
CA ARG A 145 0.70 -17.55 -11.31
C ARG A 145 1.61 -17.11 -10.16
N LEU A 146 0.96 -16.69 -9.07
CA LEU A 146 1.37 -17.08 -7.71
C LEU A 146 1.06 -18.58 -7.48
N SER A 147 1.74 -19.46 -8.20
CA SER A 147 1.81 -20.87 -7.84
C SER A 147 3.23 -21.32 -8.14
N SER A 148 3.90 -21.87 -7.13
CA SER A 148 5.25 -22.42 -7.15
C SER A 148 6.43 -21.43 -7.06
N VAL A 149 6.55 -20.71 -5.94
CA VAL A 149 7.88 -20.60 -5.31
C VAL A 149 7.91 -21.65 -4.20
N ARG A 150 8.28 -22.88 -4.56
CA ARG A 150 8.74 -23.86 -3.57
C ARG A 150 10.14 -23.43 -3.18
N VAL A 151 10.29 -22.85 -1.98
CA VAL A 151 11.59 -22.76 -1.33
C VAL A 151 11.90 -24.16 -0.83
N ASN A 152 12.56 -24.97 -1.67
CA ASN A 152 13.22 -26.18 -1.19
C ASN A 152 14.47 -25.74 -0.43
N ALA A 153 14.32 -25.56 0.87
CA ALA A 153 15.47 -25.58 1.77
C ALA A 153 16.00 -27.02 1.79
N THR A 154 17.22 -27.21 1.29
CA THR A 154 17.95 -28.46 1.47
C THR A 154 19.33 -28.11 2.02
N LEU A 155 19.51 -28.48 3.30
CA LEU A 155 20.69 -28.62 4.16
C LEU A 155 21.80 -27.56 4.07
#